data_AF-A0A7W0FYF3-F1
#
_entry.id   AF-A0A7W0FYF3-F1
#
_cell.length_a   1.000
_cell.length_b   1.000
_cell.length_c   1.000
_cell.angle_alpha   90.00
_cell.angle_beta   90.00
_cell.angle_gamma   90.00
#
_symmetry.space_group_name_H-M   'P 1'
#
loop_
_entity.id
_entity.type
_entity.pdbx_description
1 polymer ?
#
loop_
_entity_poly.entity_id
_entity_poly.type
_entity_poly.pdbx_seq_one_letter_code
_entity_poly.pdbx_strand_id
1 'polypeptide(L)' 'MKVSAQEEYGLRCLLQLAHLGAGEFLTLGQMSEREGISQANAGKLLWLLSKAGLVASIRGTKGGYLLARPASEIHL' A
#
# COMPACT_ATOMS: atom_id res chain seq x y z
N MET A 1 -17.38 10.78 11.79
CA MET A 1 -17.19 9.69 10.79
C MET A 1 -16.82 8.42 11.52
N LYS A 2 -17.36 7.26 11.13
CA LYS A 2 -16.85 5.96 11.57
C LYS A 2 -15.88 5.48 10.51
N VAL A 3 -14.63 5.24 10.88
CA VAL A 3 -13.62 4.65 10.00
C VAL A 3 -13.66 3.14 10.23
N SER A 4 -13.85 2.38 9.16
CA SER A 4 -13.78 0.93 9.18
C SER A 4 -12.33 0.46 9.29
N ALA A 5 -12.13 -0.76 9.77
CA ALA A 5 -10.79 -1.37 9.79
C ALA A 5 -10.16 -1.40 8.38
N GLN A 6 -10.95 -1.61 7.33
CA GLN A 6 -10.44 -1.61 5.96
C GLN A 6 -9.86 -0.25 5.55
N GLU A 7 -10.53 0.84 5.93
CA GLU A 7 -10.05 2.20 5.65
C GLU A 7 -8.80 2.53 6.48
N GLU A 8 -8.80 2.16 7.77
CA GLU A 8 -7.64 2.36 8.64
C GLU A 8 -6.39 1.62 8.13
N TYR A 9 -6.50 0.31 7.86
CA TYR A 9 -5.38 -0.46 7.34
C TYR A 9 -4.99 -0.04 5.92
N GLY A 10 -5.95 0.37 5.09
CA GLY A 10 -5.67 0.93 3.77
C GLY A 10 -4.81 2.20 3.86
N LEU A 11 -5.16 3.11 4.77
CA LEU A 11 -4.38 4.33 5.02
C LEU A 11 -2.99 4.01 5.55
N ARG A 12 -2.87 3.05 6.48
CA ARG A 12 -1.58 2.62 7.01
C ARG A 12 -0.67 2.03 5.93
N CYS A 13 -1.19 1.19 5.03
CA CYS A 13 -0.44 0.70 3.88
C CYS A 13 0.04 1.84 2.96
N LEU A 14 -0.81 2.84 2.72
CA LEU A 14 -0.46 4.02 1.94
C LEU A 14 0.67 4.83 2.59
N LEU A 15 0.60 5.02 3.91
CA LEU A 15 1.63 5.72 4.67
C LEU A 15 2.97 4.98 4.65
N GLN A 16 2.98 3.64 4.74
CA GLN A 16 4.21 2.85 4.60
C GLN A 16 4.90 3.14 3.27
N LEU A 17 4.14 3.22 2.17
CA LEU A 17 4.68 3.51 0.85
C LEU A 17 5.09 4.98 0.70
N ALA A 18 4.42 5.91 1.37
CA ALA A 18 4.76 7.33 1.33
C ALA A 18 6.05 7.69 2.06
N HIS A 19 6.50 6.87 3.01
CA HIS A 19 7.78 7.04 3.70
C HIS A 19 8.98 6.48 2.91
N LEU A 20 8.73 5.80 1.79
CA LEU A 20 9.78 5.23 0.96
C LEU A 20 10.45 6.30 0.09
N GLY A 21 11.72 6.08 -0.23
CA GLY A 21 12.43 6.86 -1.25
C GLY A 21 11.87 6.63 -2.66
N ALA A 22 12.24 7.51 -3.59
CA ALA A 22 11.83 7.38 -4.98
C ALA A 22 12.32 6.04 -5.58
N GLY A 23 11.40 5.24 -6.11
CA GLY A 23 11.70 3.93 -6.72
C GLY A 23 11.81 2.77 -5.72
N GLU A 24 11.73 3.04 -4.42
CA GLU A 24 11.61 1.99 -3.40
C GLU A 24 10.19 1.43 -3.36
N PHE A 25 10.08 0.16 -2.96
CA PHE A 25 8.82 -0.56 -2.91
C PHE A 25 8.80 -1.55 -1.74
N LEU A 26 7.61 -1.94 -1.33
CA LEU A 26 7.41 -3.02 -0.35
C LEU A 26 6.72 -4.21 -1.00
N THR A 27 7.27 -5.39 -0.74
CA THR A 27 6.61 -6.65 -1.08
C THR A 27 5.34 -6.84 -0.24
N LEU A 28 4.45 -7.72 -0.70
CA LEU A 28 3.24 -8.06 0.05
C LEU A 28 3.56 -8.65 1.45
N GLY A 29 4.62 -9.46 1.54
CA GLY A 29 5.08 -10.03 2.80
C GLY A 29 5.57 -8.97 3.79
N GLN A 30 6.39 -8.02 3.31
CA GLN A 30 6.86 -6.91 4.15
C GLN A 30 5.71 -6.02 4.62
N MET A 31 4.71 -5.75 3.77
CA MET A 31 3.53 -4.98 4.17
C MET A 31 2.73 -5.70 5.26
N SER A 32 2.50 -7.00 5.07
CA SER A 32 1.80 -7.86 6.04
C SER A 32 2.50 -7.87 7.40
N GLU A 33 3.82 -8.01 7.41
CA GLU A 33 4.63 -8.01 8.63
C GLU A 33 4.61 -6.66 9.36
N ARG A 34 4.82 -5.56 8.62
CA ARG A 34 4.83 -4.20 9.20
C ARG A 34 3.49 -3.79 9.77
N GLU A 35 2.40 -4.16 9.11
CA GLU A 35 1.06 -3.75 9.52
C GLU A 35 0.39 -4.74 10.49
N GLY A 36 0.98 -5.92 10.69
CA GLY A 36 0.43 -6.95 11.56
C GLY A 36 -0.86 -7.57 11.04
N ILE A 37 -1.01 -7.67 9.71
CA ILE A 37 -2.18 -8.26 9.04
C ILE A 37 -1.78 -9.41 8.14
N SER A 38 -2.71 -10.28 7.76
CA SER A 38 -2.42 -11.37 6.82
C SER A 38 -2.02 -10.84 5.44
N GLN A 39 -1.19 -11.59 4.70
CA GLN A 39 -0.86 -11.26 3.32
C GLN A 39 -2.10 -11.17 2.42
N ALA A 40 -3.13 -11.98 2.68
CA ALA A 40 -4.40 -11.89 1.97
C ALA A 40 -5.10 -10.54 2.18
N ASN A 41 -5.13 -10.05 3.43
CA ASN A 41 -5.72 -8.75 3.75
C ASN A 41 -4.89 -7.59 3.19
N ALA A 42 -3.57 -7.61 3.37
CA ALA A 42 -2.67 -6.63 2.75
C ALA A 42 -2.86 -6.60 1.23
N GLY A 43 -3.02 -7.77 0.60
CA GLY A 43 -3.18 -7.91 -0.85
C GLY A 43 -4.50 -7.32 -1.32
N LYS A 44 -5.59 -7.59 -0.60
CA LYS A 44 -6.89 -6.98 -0.87
C LYS A 44 -6.83 -5.46 -0.78
N LEU A 45 -6.20 -4.92 0.26
CA LEU A 45 -6.06 -3.47 0.46
C LEU A 45 -5.23 -2.84 -0.67
N LEU A 46 -4.03 -3.37 -0.94
CA LEU A 46 -3.15 -2.87 -1.99
C LEU A 46 -3.77 -2.99 -3.38
N TRP A 47 -4.58 -4.02 -3.63
CA TRP A 47 -5.35 -4.15 -4.86
C TRP A 47 -6.40 -3.04 -4.99
N LEU A 48 -7.16 -2.73 -3.93
CA LEU A 48 -8.12 -1.62 -3.93
C LEU A 48 -7.43 -0.27 -4.16
N LEU A 49 -6.32 -0.03 -3.47
CA LEU A 49 -5.51 1.18 -3.64
C LEU A 49 -4.94 1.29 -5.06
N SER A 50 -4.57 0.16 -5.67
CA SER A 50 -4.05 0.14 -7.04
C SER A 50 -5.16 0.44 -8.05
N LYS A 51 -6.37 -0.08 -7.83
CA LYS A 51 -7.56 0.27 -8.62
C LYS A 51 -7.92 1.76 -8.51
N ALA A 52 -7.68 2.36 -7.36
CA ALA A 52 -7.84 3.80 -7.16
C ALA A 52 -6.70 4.66 -7.75
N GLY A 53 -5.65 4.04 -8.33
CA GLY A 53 -4.51 4.76 -8.88
C GLY A 53 -3.61 5.41 -7.82
N LEU A 54 -3.67 4.94 -6.57
CA LEU A 54 -2.86 5.47 -5.46
C LEU A 54 -1.52 4.72 -5.35
N VAL A 55 -1.51 3.45 -5.71
CA VAL A 55 -0.31 2.59 -5.69
C VAL A 55 -0.13 1.86 -7.00
N ALA A 56 1.11 1.60 -7.38
CA ALA A 56 1.48 0.80 -8.54
C ALA A 56 2.11 -0.51 -8.08
N SER A 57 1.85 -1.60 -8.82
CA SER A 57 2.45 -2.90 -8.57
C SER A 57 3.64 -3.13 -9.51
N ILE A 58 4.77 -3.54 -8.93
CA ILE A 58 5.93 -4.04 -9.67
C ILE A 58 5.78 -5.54 -9.84
N ARG A 59 5.82 -6.01 -11.09
CA ARG A 59 5.77 -7.45 -11.41
C ARG A 59 7.09 -8.15 -11.11
N GLY A 60 7.02 -9.46 -10.82
CA GLY A 60 8.17 -10.33 -10.61
C GLY A 60 8.11 -11.09 -9.29
N THR A 61 8.99 -12.08 -9.10
CA THR A 61 9.06 -12.92 -7.89
C THR A 61 9.43 -12.14 -6.62
N LYS A 62 10.13 -11.01 -6.79
CA LYS A 62 10.42 -10.02 -5.73
C LYS A 62 9.68 -8.71 -5.93
N GLY A 63 8.59 -8.74 -6.71
CA GLY A 63 7.74 -7.59 -6.96
C GLY A 63 7.06 -7.07 -5.70
N GLY A 64 6.51 -5.88 -5.78
CA GLY A 64 5.90 -5.21 -4.64
C GLY A 64 4.99 -4.07 -5.05
N TYR A 65 4.80 -3.13 -4.14
CA TYR A 65 3.97 -1.96 -4.33
C TYR A 65 4.77 -0.70 -3.98
N LEU A 66 4.54 0.37 -4.74
CA LEU A 66 5.01 1.73 -4.48
C LEU A 66 3.87 2.72 -4.72
N LEU A 67 4.06 3.99 -4.35
CA LEU A 67 3.09 5.02 -4.73
C LEU A 67 3.03 5.19 -6.24
N ALA A 68 1.84 5.36 -6.80
CA ALA A 68 1.68 5.59 -8.24
C ALA A 68 2.11 7.01 -8.67
N ARG A 69 2.21 7.93 -7.71
CA ARG A 69 2.57 9.34 -7.87
C ARG A 69 3.18 9.88 -6.57
N PRO A 70 3.83 11.06 -6.56
CA PRO A 70 4.41 11.63 -5.34
C PRO A 70 3.39 11.73 -4.20
N ALA A 71 3.84 11.49 -2.96
CA ALA A 71 2.97 11.56 -1.78
C ALA A 71 2.26 12.92 -1.65
N SER A 72 2.91 14.00 -2.08
CA SER A 72 2.35 15.37 -2.10
C SER A 72 1.15 15.55 -3.02
N GLU A 73 0.92 14.64 -3.97
CA GLU A 73 -0.20 14.67 -4.93
C GLU A 73 -1.34 13.73 -4.54
N ILE A 74 -1.22 13.03 -3.40
CA ILE A 74 -2.25 12.14 -2.89
C ILE A 74 -3.07 12.89 -1.84
N HIS A 75 -4.35 13.10 -2.15
CA HIS A 75 -5.32 13.77 -1.29
C HIS A 75 -6.48 12.80 -0.99
N LEU A 76 -6.97 12.80 0.26
CA LEU A 76 -8.03 11.94 0.78
C LEU A 76 -9.21 12.77 1.27
#